data_AF-A0A6G8NQV3-F1
#
_entry.id   AF-A0A6G8NQV3-F1
#
_cell.length_a   1.000
_cell.length_b   1.000
_cell.length_c   1.000
_cell.angle_alpha   90.00
_cell.angle_beta   90.00
_cell.angle_gamma   90.00
#
_symmetry.space_group_name_H-M   'P 1'
#
loop_
_entity.id
_entity.type
_entity.pdbx_description
1 polymer ?
#
loop_
_entity_poly.entity_id
_entity_poly.type
_entity_poly.pdbx_seq_one_letter_code
_entity_poly.pdbx_strand_id
1 'polypeptide(L)'
;MCLIGTCGLAINGAFRSASIGFELERRFWGQGLVHEALSSIVDHAYDRWDINRIQATTDLDNQASIGLLRSLGFIEEGIMRQWGYWKDAFHDVRLFSLIKAERPIYPTA
;
A
#
# COMPACT_ATOMS: atom_id res chain seq x y z
N MET A 1 13.29 21.98 -5.85
CA MET A 1 12.41 20.91 -5.32
C MET A 1 12.53 19.73 -6.27
N CYS A 2 12.89 18.54 -5.78
CA CYS A 2 12.95 17.33 -6.60
C CYS A 2 11.81 16.40 -6.17
N LEU A 3 11.00 15.95 -7.13
CA LEU A 3 9.97 14.94 -6.89
C LEU A 3 10.66 13.57 -6.91
N ILE A 4 10.62 12.85 -5.79
CA ILE A 4 11.33 11.58 -5.61
C ILE A 4 10.41 10.35 -5.69
N GLY A 5 9.09 10.56 -5.73
CA GLY A 5 8.09 9.49 -5.79
C GLY A 5 6.66 10.01 -5.63
N THR A 6 5.70 9.10 -5.63
CA THR A 6 4.27 9.35 -5.41
C THR A 6 3.70 8.32 -4.45
N CYS A 7 2.68 8.71 -3.69
CA CYS A 7 1.87 7.78 -2.91
C CYS A 7 0.45 8.36 -2.78
N GLY A 8 -0.55 7.49 -2.63
CA GLY A 8 -1.93 7.94 -2.55
C GLY A 8 -2.94 6.82 -2.30
N LEU A 9 -4.17 7.25 -2.05
CA LEU A 9 -5.32 6.39 -1.81
C LEU A 9 -6.42 6.65 -2.84
N ALA A 10 -6.99 5.58 -3.37
CA ALA A 10 -8.24 5.60 -4.12
C ALA A 10 -9.37 5.15 -3.19
N ILE A 11 -10.24 6.07 -2.78
CA ILE A 11 -11.34 5.80 -1.84
C ILE A 11 -12.56 5.27 -2.58
N ASN A 12 -13.14 4.22 -2.01
CA ASN A 12 -14.44 3.71 -2.38
C ASN A 12 -15.42 3.88 -1.20
N GLY A 13 -16.17 4.98 -1.22
CA GLY A 13 -17.10 5.34 -0.15
C GLY A 13 -18.25 4.35 0.04
N ALA A 14 -18.72 3.72 -1.04
CA ALA A 14 -19.83 2.76 -0.98
C ALA A 14 -19.46 1.49 -0.20
N PHE A 15 -18.22 1.02 -0.36
CA PHE A 15 -17.70 -0.16 0.32
C PHE A 15 -16.91 0.18 1.58
N ARG A 16 -16.82 1.47 1.95
CA ARG A 16 -16.00 1.96 3.07
C ARG A 16 -14.58 1.40 3.02
N SER A 17 -13.99 1.44 1.83
CA SER A 17 -12.66 0.87 1.59
C SER A 17 -11.79 1.80 0.75
N ALA A 18 -10.50 1.50 0.70
CA ALA A 18 -9.55 2.23 -0.12
C ALA A 18 -8.51 1.29 -0.73
N SER A 19 -7.98 1.65 -1.90
CA SER A 19 -6.76 1.03 -2.44
C SER A 19 -5.60 1.99 -2.29
N ILE A 20 -4.46 1.52 -1.79
CA ILE A 20 -3.24 2.31 -1.62
C ILE A 20 -2.22 1.95 -2.70
N GLY A 21 -1.52 2.95 -3.21
CA GLY A 21 -0.45 2.79 -4.20
C GLY A 21 0.71 3.74 -3.92
N PHE A 22 1.92 3.32 -4.29
CA PHE A 22 3.13 4.12 -4.13
C PHE A 22 4.19 3.74 -5.16
N GLU A 23 5.03 4.72 -5.49
CA GLU A 23 6.22 4.55 -6.31
C GLU A 23 7.30 5.49 -5.77
N LEU A 24 8.53 5.00 -5.68
CA LEU A 24 9.68 5.81 -5.28
C LEU A 24 10.82 5.56 -6.27
N GLU A 25 11.56 6.58 -6.61
CA GLU A 25 12.76 6.43 -7.43
C GLU A 25 13.81 5.56 -6.71
N ARG A 26 14.43 4.63 -7.45
CA ARG A 26 15.36 3.61 -6.92
C ARG A 26 16.48 4.17 -6.03
N ARG A 27 16.96 5.38 -6.31
CA ARG A 27 18.03 6.06 -5.55
C ARG A 27 17.64 6.34 -4.09
N PHE A 28 16.34 6.36 -3.79
CA PHE A 28 15.79 6.67 -2.47
C PHE A 28 15.22 5.44 -1.74
N TRP A 29 15.36 4.24 -2.32
CA TRP A 29 14.92 3.01 -1.69
C TRP A 29 15.71 2.69 -0.42
N GLY A 30 15.09 1.98 0.53
CA GLY A 30 15.74 1.52 1.76
C GLY A 30 15.99 2.60 2.81
N GLN A 31 15.49 3.83 2.60
CA GLN A 31 15.69 4.96 3.52
C GLN A 31 14.50 5.21 4.46
N GLY A 32 13.49 4.32 4.48
CA GLY A 32 12.29 4.48 5.32
C GLY A 32 11.26 5.50 4.83
N LEU A 33 11.56 6.28 3.78
CA LEU A 33 10.68 7.37 3.29
C LEU A 33 9.27 6.90 2.92
N VAL A 34 9.14 5.77 2.22
CA VAL A 34 7.82 5.24 1.87
C VAL A 34 7.08 4.75 3.10
N HIS A 35 7.79 4.17 4.08
CA HIS A 35 7.17 3.74 5.33
C HIS A 35 6.58 4.93 6.08
N GLU A 36 7.35 6.00 6.27
CA GLU A 36 6.88 7.24 6.93
C GLU A 36 5.67 7.84 6.21
N ALA A 37 5.75 7.97 4.88
CA ALA A 37 4.67 8.52 4.08
C ALA A 37 3.39 7.68 4.16
N LEU A 38 3.50 6.35 4.02
CA LEU A 38 2.35 5.46 4.05
C LEU A 38 1.74 5.31 5.44
N SER A 39 2.55 5.24 6.50
CA SER A 39 2.05 5.26 7.88
C SER A 39 1.15 6.48 8.12
N SER A 40 1.64 7.67 7.73
CA SER A 40 0.88 8.92 7.88
C SER A 40 -0.41 8.94 7.07
N ILE A 41 -0.36 8.43 5.82
CA ILE A 41 -1.53 8.36 4.94
C ILE A 41 -2.57 7.37 5.48
N VAL A 42 -2.14 6.21 5.95
CA VAL A 42 -3.02 5.17 6.51
C VAL A 42 -3.71 5.68 7.78
N ASP A 43 -2.95 6.32 8.68
CA ASP A 43 -3.52 6.91 9.90
C ASP A 43 -4.56 7.98 9.57
N HIS A 44 -4.18 8.93 8.71
CA HIS A 44 -5.07 10.00 8.28
C HIS A 44 -6.35 9.46 7.65
N ALA A 45 -6.25 8.43 6.80
CA ALA A 45 -7.38 7.88 6.08
C ALA A 45 -8.42 7.26 7.00
N TYR A 46 -8.00 6.46 7.98
CA TYR A 46 -8.93 5.86 8.95
C TYR A 46 -9.50 6.86 9.95
N ASP A 47 -8.77 7.93 10.25
CA ASP A 47 -9.21 8.95 11.22
C ASP A 47 -10.16 9.97 10.58
N ARG A 48 -9.95 10.33 9.31
CA ARG A 48 -10.75 11.33 8.59
C ARG A 48 -11.87 10.75 7.76
N TRP A 49 -11.70 9.55 7.23
CA TRP A 49 -12.69 8.90 6.38
C TRP A 49 -13.31 7.71 7.09
N ASP A 50 -14.60 7.50 6.85
CA ASP A 50 -15.35 6.38 7.40
C ASP A 50 -15.08 5.10 6.59
N ILE A 51 -13.81 4.72 6.53
CA ILE A 51 -13.33 3.50 5.88
C ILE A 51 -12.91 2.48 6.95
N ASN A 52 -13.12 1.20 6.65
CA ASN A 52 -12.73 0.09 7.52
C ASN A 52 -11.54 -0.71 6.97
N ARG A 53 -11.28 -0.61 5.67
CA ARG A 53 -10.32 -1.47 4.97
C ARG A 53 -9.47 -0.68 3.98
N ILE A 54 -8.16 -0.90 4.01
CA ILE A 54 -7.23 -0.46 2.98
C ILE A 54 -6.64 -1.71 2.34
N GLN A 55 -6.49 -1.72 1.01
CA GLN A 55 -5.89 -2.82 0.26
C GLN A 55 -4.74 -2.33 -0.60
N ALA A 56 -3.78 -3.20 -0.86
CA ALA A 56 -2.66 -2.95 -1.76
C ALA A 56 -2.45 -4.17 -2.66
N THR A 57 -2.02 -3.93 -3.90
CA THR A 57 -1.55 -4.99 -4.79
C THR A 57 -0.10 -4.75 -5.16
N THR A 58 0.65 -5.84 -5.32
CA THR A 58 2.05 -5.77 -5.76
C THR A 58 2.42 -7.02 -6.57
N ASP A 59 3.37 -6.88 -7.49
CA ASP A 59 3.92 -8.01 -8.24
C ASP A 59 4.43 -9.12 -7.31
N LEU A 60 4.33 -10.37 -7.76
CA LEU A 60 4.71 -11.56 -6.98
C LEU A 60 6.15 -11.51 -6.45
N ASP A 61 7.05 -10.92 -7.23
CA ASP A 61 8.49 -10.88 -7.00
C ASP A 61 8.99 -9.55 -6.41
N ASN A 62 8.10 -8.58 -6.18
CA ASN A 62 8.49 -7.28 -5.64
C ASN A 62 8.72 -7.35 -4.12
N GLN A 63 9.85 -7.95 -3.73
CA GLN A 63 10.22 -8.17 -2.33
C GLN A 63 10.30 -6.88 -1.51
N ALA A 64 10.64 -5.75 -2.14
CA ALA A 64 10.68 -4.45 -1.48
C ALA A 64 9.27 -4.01 -1.04
N SER A 65 8.30 -4.02 -1.94
CA SER A 65 6.91 -3.69 -1.60
C SER A 65 6.27 -4.72 -0.67
N ILE A 66 6.56 -6.01 -0.85
CA ILE A 66 6.07 -7.07 0.04
C ILE A 66 6.57 -6.85 1.48
N GLY A 67 7.88 -6.60 1.65
CA GLY A 67 8.46 -6.32 2.96
C GLY A 67 7.88 -5.06 3.60
N LEU A 68 7.72 -4.00 2.82
CA LEU A 68 7.13 -2.74 3.28
C LEU A 68 5.67 -2.89 3.72
N LEU A 69 4.83 -3.56 2.92
CA LEU A 69 3.43 -3.79 3.26
C LEU A 69 3.32 -4.60 4.57
N ARG A 70 4.13 -5.65 4.72
CA ARG A 70 4.19 -6.43 5.97
C ARG A 70 4.66 -5.59 7.16
N SER A 71 5.66 -4.72 7.00
CA SER A 71 6.12 -3.85 8.10
C SER A 71 5.07 -2.82 8.51
N LEU A 72 4.21 -2.39 7.57
CA LEU A 72 3.06 -1.52 7.84
C LEU A 72 1.86 -2.27 8.45
N GLY A 73 2.00 -3.57 8.73
CA GLY A 73 0.94 -4.40 9.32
C GLY A 73 -0.08 -4.95 8.33
N PHE A 74 0.12 -4.78 7.03
CA PHE A 74 -0.77 -5.41 6.05
C PHE A 74 -0.61 -6.94 6.06
N ILE A 75 -1.74 -7.63 5.94
CA ILE A 75 -1.84 -9.09 5.87
C ILE A 75 -2.01 -9.49 4.40
N GLU A 76 -1.25 -10.50 3.98
CA GLU A 76 -1.39 -11.11 2.64
C GLU A 76 -2.63 -12.00 2.61
N GLU A 77 -3.57 -11.71 1.71
CA GLU A 77 -4.83 -12.46 1.60
C GLU A 77 -4.82 -13.49 0.47
N GLY A 78 -3.97 -13.29 -0.54
CA GLY A 78 -3.81 -14.27 -1.62
C GLY A 78 -3.20 -13.70 -2.90
N ILE A 79 -3.32 -14.49 -3.97
CA ILE A 79 -2.85 -14.16 -5.31
C ILE A 79 -4.05 -13.94 -6.22
N MET A 80 -4.09 -12.77 -6.86
CA MET A 80 -5.06 -12.45 -7.91
C MET A 80 -4.45 -12.85 -9.25
N ARG A 81 -4.96 -13.95 -9.82
CA ARG A 81 -4.49 -14.49 -11.10
C ARG A 81 -4.92 -13.60 -12.27
N GLN A 82 -4.00 -13.31 -13.19
CA GLN A 82 -4.22 -12.50 -14.39
C GLN A 82 -4.93 -11.17 -14.09
N TRP A 83 -4.56 -10.55 -12.98
CA TRP A 83 -5.23 -9.37 -12.44
C TRP A 83 -5.08 -8.13 -13.32
N GLY A 84 -3.92 -7.98 -13.96
CA GLY A 84 -3.64 -6.86 -14.83
C GLY A 84 -2.90 -7.27 -16.10
N TYR A 85 -2.90 -6.37 -17.07
CA TYR A 85 -2.25 -6.54 -18.36
C TYR A 85 -1.24 -5.43 -18.58
N TRP A 86 0.04 -5.79 -18.70
CA TRP A 86 1.13 -4.87 -19.03
C TRP A 86 2.27 -5.63 -19.70
N LYS A 87 3.09 -4.92 -20.48
CA LYS A 87 4.20 -5.52 -21.25
C LYS A 87 3.73 -6.75 -22.06
N ASP A 88 2.58 -6.60 -22.71
CA ASP A 88 1.95 -7.59 -23.59
C ASP A 88 1.62 -8.95 -22.93
N ALA A 89 1.51 -9.00 -21.61
CA ALA A 89 1.17 -10.21 -20.87
C ALA A 89 0.19 -9.93 -19.72
N PHE A 90 -0.58 -10.96 -19.35
CA PHE A 90 -1.34 -10.96 -18.11
C PHE A 90 -0.43 -11.35 -16.94
N HIS A 91 -0.60 -10.67 -15.82
CA HIS A 91 0.24 -10.85 -14.64
C HIS A 91 -0.59 -11.10 -13.39
N ASP A 92 -0.01 -11.92 -12.53
CA ASP A 92 -0.53 -12.22 -11.21
C ASP A 92 0.02 -11.20 -10.21
N VAL A 93 -0.79 -10.82 -9.22
CA VAL A 93 -0.37 -9.92 -8.14
C VAL A 93 -0.72 -10.52 -6.79
N ARG A 94 0.05 -10.18 -5.76
CA ARG A 94 -0.31 -10.42 -4.38
C ARG A 94 -1.30 -9.35 -3.92
N LEU A 95 -2.35 -9.77 -3.22
CA LEU A 95 -3.31 -8.91 -2.56
C LEU A 95 -2.99 -8.84 -1.07
N PHE A 96 -2.90 -7.61 -0.57
CA PHE A 96 -2.70 -7.29 0.83
C PHE A 96 -3.87 -6.46 1.35
N SER A 97 -4.16 -6.57 2.64
CA SER A 97 -5.15 -5.72 3.31
C SER A 97 -4.71 -5.31 4.70
N LEU A 98 -5.25 -4.19 5.15
CA LEU A 98 -5.19 -3.73 6.52
C LEU A 98 -6.61 -3.36 6.96
N ILE A 99 -7.07 -3.93 8.07
CA ILE A 99 -8.33 -3.58 8.70
C ILE A 99 -8.06 -2.51 9.76
N LYS A 100 -8.97 -1.55 9.91
CA LYS A 100 -8.83 -0.42 10.85
C LYS A 100 -8.49 -0.87 12.29
N ALA A 101 -9.08 -1.98 12.74
CA ALA A 101 -8.85 -2.53 14.08
C ALA A 101 -7.47 -3.20 14.26
N GLU A 102 -6.81 -3.58 13.17
CA GLU A 102 -5.50 -4.25 13.14
C GLU A 102 -4.35 -3.27 12.89
N ARG A 103 -4.68 -1.98 12.68
CA ARG A 103 -3.70 -0.91 12.44
C ARG A 103 -2.65 -0.86 13.56
N PRO A 104 -1.35 -0.94 13.23
CA PRO A 104 -0.29 -0.72 14.20
C PRO A 104 -0.31 0.72 14.72
N ILE A 105 0.13 0.92 15.96
CA ILE A 105 0.49 2.26 16.43
C ILE A 105 1.89 2.55 15.87
N TYR A 106 1.97 3.39 14.84
CA TYR A 106 3.26 3.84 14.34
C TYR A 106 3.90 4.78 15.37
N PRO A 107 5.17 4.61 15.75
CA PRO A 107 5.85 5.59 16.58
C PRO A 107 5.87 6.93 15.83
N THR A 108 5.34 7.97 16.47
CA THR A 108 5.51 9.36 16.03
C THR A 108 7.00 9.67 16.01
N ALA A 109 7.50 10.10 14.84
CA ALA A 109 8.83 10.68 14.70
C ALA A 109 8.98 11.97 15.52
#